data_AF-A0A323VET6-F1
#
_entry.id   AF-A0A323VET6-F1
#
_cell.length_a   1.000
_cell.length_b   1.000
_cell.length_c   1.000
_cell.angle_alpha   90.00
_cell.angle_beta   90.00
_cell.angle_gamma   90.00
#
_symmetry.space_group_name_H-M   'P 1'
#
loop_
_entity.id
_entity.type
_entity.pdbx_description
1 polymer ?
#
loop_
_entity_poly.entity_id
_entity_poly.type
_entity_poly.pdbx_seq_one_letter_code
_entity_poly.pdbx_strand_id
1 'polypeptide(L)'
;LPDDGLTMPWFGRVWCNPPYGKHTGAWLAKMNRHRNGVALVFARTDTKWFHESVVTADAILFLKGRISFVDGLGATGGGGAGAGSMLIAWGKENVAALNRLSERGFIVQGIGREHTQNDLFGE
;
A
#
# COMPACT_ATOMS: atom_id res chain seq x y z
N LEU A 1 14.39 -7.60 13.90
CA LEU A 1 14.18 -8.85 13.14
C LEU A 1 15.19 -8.84 12.00
N PRO A 2 15.97 -9.93 11.79
CA PRO A 2 17.13 -9.88 10.89
C PRO A 2 16.81 -10.14 9.41
N ASP A 3 15.59 -10.55 9.06
CA ASP A 3 15.27 -10.97 7.69
C ASP A 3 14.70 -9.83 6.83
N ASP A 4 15.25 -9.66 5.63
CA ASP A 4 14.76 -8.69 4.65
C ASP A 4 13.41 -9.16 4.06
N GLY A 5 12.32 -8.55 4.52
CA GLY A 5 10.97 -8.85 4.02
C GLY A 5 10.77 -8.61 2.52
N LEU A 6 11.66 -7.87 1.85
CA LEU A 6 11.64 -7.73 0.39
C LEU A 6 12.14 -9.00 -0.32
N THR A 7 13.03 -9.78 0.30
CA THR A 7 13.59 -11.01 -0.27
C THR A 7 12.78 -12.26 0.10
N MET A 8 12.10 -12.25 1.25
CA MET A 8 11.36 -13.41 1.74
C MET A 8 10.04 -13.66 0.99
N PRO A 9 9.60 -14.91 0.78
CA PRO A 9 8.29 -15.17 0.19
C PRO A 9 7.17 -14.57 1.04
N TRP A 10 6.13 -14.06 0.38
CA TRP A 10 4.93 -13.54 1.04
C TRP A 10 3.81 -14.57 0.93
N PHE A 11 3.08 -14.76 2.02
CA PHE A 11 1.97 -15.70 2.10
C PHE A 11 0.75 -15.03 2.74
N GLY A 12 -0.44 -15.45 2.34
CA GLY A 12 -1.68 -14.92 2.91
C GLY A 12 -1.85 -13.41 2.70
N ARG A 13 -2.50 -12.74 3.64
CA ARG A 13 -2.73 -11.29 3.60
C ARG A 13 -1.54 -10.55 4.21
N VAL A 14 -0.95 -9.61 3.46
CA VAL A 14 0.20 -8.82 3.91
C VAL A 14 -0.19 -7.40 4.30
N TRP A 15 0.32 -6.93 5.45
CA TRP A 15 0.40 -5.51 5.78
C TRP A 15 1.80 -5.00 5.45
N CYS A 16 1.91 -3.93 4.66
CA CYS A 16 3.19 -3.38 4.22
C CYS A 16 3.30 -1.91 4.59
N ASN A 17 4.19 -1.58 5.51
CA ASN A 17 4.61 -0.21 5.79
C ASN A 17 6.10 -0.09 5.39
N PRO A 18 6.40 0.09 4.10
CA PRO A 18 7.77 -0.01 3.61
C PRO A 18 8.62 1.16 4.11
N PRO A 19 9.96 1.02 4.15
CA PRO A 19 10.83 2.17 4.31
C PRO A 19 10.54 3.20 3.21
N TYR A 20 10.42 4.46 3.61
CA TYR A 20 10.02 5.55 2.74
C TYR A 20 11.23 6.07 1.97
N GLY A 21 11.09 6.27 0.66
CA GLY A 21 12.14 6.78 -0.21
C GLY A 21 12.57 5.77 -1.28
N LYS A 22 13.89 5.59 -1.46
CA LYS A 22 14.47 4.84 -2.59
C LYS A 22 13.91 3.43 -2.77
N HIS A 23 13.55 2.76 -1.68
CA HIS A 23 13.11 1.37 -1.72
C HIS A 23 11.60 1.19 -1.82
N THR A 24 10.79 2.22 -1.57
CA THR A 24 9.32 2.11 -1.53
C THR A 24 8.74 1.44 -2.77
N GLY A 25 9.28 1.77 -3.96
CA GLY A 25 8.81 1.17 -5.22
C GLY A 25 8.98 -0.35 -5.29
N ALA A 26 10.06 -0.91 -4.76
CA ALA A 26 10.29 -2.36 -4.80
C ALA A 26 9.27 -3.13 -3.95
N TRP A 27 8.89 -2.57 -2.80
CA TRP A 27 7.86 -3.14 -1.93
C TRP A 27 6.48 -3.11 -2.58
N LEU A 28 6.13 -1.99 -3.23
CA LEU A 28 4.85 -1.85 -3.92
C LEU A 28 4.77 -2.72 -5.17
N ALA A 29 5.86 -2.86 -5.93
CA ALA A 29 5.93 -3.79 -7.05
C ALA A 29 5.74 -5.25 -6.57
N LYS A 30 6.33 -5.61 -5.42
CA LYS A 30 6.13 -6.92 -4.82
C LYS A 30 4.69 -7.13 -4.34
N MET A 31 4.08 -6.14 -3.69
CA MET A 31 2.66 -6.18 -3.30
C MET A 31 1.74 -6.31 -4.53
N ASN A 32 2.04 -5.59 -5.61
CA ASN A 32 1.27 -5.66 -6.84
C ASN A 32 1.37 -7.03 -7.52
N ARG A 33 2.47 -7.76 -7.38
CA ARG A 33 2.55 -9.18 -7.80
C ARG A 33 1.84 -10.13 -6.83
N HIS A 34 1.94 -9.87 -5.52
CA HIS A 34 1.34 -10.69 -4.47
C HIS A 34 -0.20 -10.62 -4.45
N ARG A 35 -0.77 -9.47 -4.84
CA ARG A 35 -2.22 -9.24 -5.00
C ARG A 35 -3.10 -9.48 -3.76
N ASN A 36 -2.52 -9.65 -2.58
CA ASN A 36 -3.29 -9.85 -1.34
C ASN A 36 -2.68 -9.09 -0.15
N GLY A 37 -3.01 -7.81 -0.03
CA GLY A 37 -2.59 -7.02 1.12
C GLY A 37 -2.97 -5.55 1.06
N VAL A 38 -2.48 -4.82 2.06
CA VAL A 38 -2.61 -3.36 2.17
C VAL A 38 -1.23 -2.76 2.39
N ALA A 39 -0.92 -1.69 1.65
CA ALA A 39 0.28 -0.89 1.87
C ALA A 39 -0.06 0.50 2.43
N LEU A 40 0.75 0.99 3.37
CA LEU A 40 0.71 2.37 3.86
C LEU A 40 1.92 3.13 3.32
N VAL A 41 1.68 4.21 2.57
CA VAL A 41 2.75 5.05 2.01
C VAL A 41 2.34 6.53 2.01
N PHE A 42 3.29 7.43 1.73
CA PHE A 42 2.95 8.82 1.44
C PHE A 42 2.22 8.92 0.11
N ALA A 43 1.23 9.81 0.05
CA ALA A 43 0.48 10.13 -1.16
C ALA A 43 1.36 10.93 -2.14
N ARG A 44 2.26 10.22 -2.82
CA ARG A 44 3.22 10.73 -3.82
C ARG A 44 2.81 10.23 -5.20
N THR A 45 1.74 10.81 -5.72
CA THR A 45 1.10 10.39 -6.98
C THR A 45 1.91 10.73 -8.23
N ASP A 46 2.98 11.52 -8.08
CA ASP A 46 3.93 11.94 -9.12
C ASP A 46 5.08 10.93 -9.35
N THR A 47 5.21 9.93 -8.48
CA THR A 47 6.34 9.02 -8.51
C THR A 47 6.15 7.87 -9.50
N LYS A 48 7.27 7.39 -10.06
CA LYS A 48 7.28 6.23 -10.98
C LYS A 48 6.56 5.01 -10.40
N TRP A 49 6.83 4.66 -9.14
CA TRP A 49 6.19 3.50 -8.50
C TRP A 49 4.68 3.64 -8.36
N PHE A 50 4.17 4.87 -8.26
CA PHE A 50 2.73 5.10 -8.19
C PHE A 50 2.09 4.66 -9.51
N HIS A 51 2.62 5.13 -10.62
CA HIS A 51 2.12 4.79 -11.95
C HIS A 51 2.32 3.31 -12.32
N GLU A 52 3.40 2.69 -11.88
CA GLU A 52 3.72 1.29 -12.22
C GLU A 52 3.00 0.26 -11.34
N SER A 53 2.73 0.57 -10.07
CA SER A 53 2.21 -0.43 -9.11
C SER A 53 0.89 -0.05 -8.46
N VAL A 54 0.62 1.25 -8.28
CA VAL A 54 -0.53 1.73 -7.50
C VAL A 54 -1.74 2.01 -8.38
N VAL A 55 -1.54 2.46 -9.62
CA VAL A 55 -2.64 2.64 -10.61
C VAL A 55 -3.36 1.32 -10.95
N THR A 56 -2.71 0.17 -10.71
CA THR A 56 -3.28 -1.17 -10.86
C THR A 56 -3.81 -1.78 -9.56
N ALA A 57 -3.75 -1.05 -8.44
CA ALA A 57 -4.36 -1.48 -7.18
C ALA A 57 -5.89 -1.48 -7.27
N ASP A 58 -6.54 -2.24 -6.41
CA ASP A 58 -8.00 -2.38 -6.43
C ASP A 58 -8.71 -1.23 -5.72
N ALA A 59 -8.07 -0.64 -4.71
CA ALA A 59 -8.54 0.58 -4.08
C ALA A 59 -7.41 1.40 -3.47
N ILE A 60 -7.63 2.71 -3.36
CA ILE A 60 -6.78 3.65 -2.65
C ILE A 60 -7.66 4.47 -1.73
N LEU A 61 -7.32 4.50 -0.44
CA LEU A 61 -7.92 5.40 0.55
C LEU A 61 -6.91 6.51 0.88
N PHE A 62 -7.19 7.71 0.39
CA PHE A 62 -6.45 8.92 0.76
C PHE A 62 -6.92 9.39 2.13
N LEU A 63 -6.06 9.31 3.14
CA LEU A 63 -6.45 9.59 4.51
C LEU A 63 -6.63 11.08 4.76
N LYS A 64 -7.67 11.43 5.51
CA LYS A 64 -7.92 12.79 6.00
C LYS A 64 -6.98 13.05 7.18
N GLY A 65 -6.09 14.03 7.02
CA GLY A 65 -5.10 14.38 8.03
C GLY A 65 -3.79 13.60 7.88
N ARG A 66 -2.82 13.87 8.76
CA ARG A 66 -1.51 13.21 8.75
C ARG A 66 -1.45 12.16 9.84
N ILE A 67 -0.90 11.00 9.53
CA ILE A 67 -0.59 9.98 10.53
C ILE A 67 0.62 10.45 11.33
N SER A 68 0.52 10.35 12.66
CA SER A 68 1.65 10.51 13.56
C SER A 68 2.33 9.15 13.72
N PHE A 69 3.60 9.06 13.31
CA PHE A 69 4.41 7.89 13.58
C PHE A 69 4.94 7.94 15.00
N VAL A 70 4.84 6.80 15.69
CA VAL A 70 5.40 6.59 17.02
C VAL A 70 6.51 5.55 16.93
N ASP A 71 7.52 5.68 17.79
CA ASP A 71 8.53 4.64 17.95
C ASP A 71 8.02 3.47 18.81
N GLY A 72 8.90 2.50 19.08
CA GLY A 72 8.58 1.34 19.91
C GLY A 72 8.26 1.68 21.38
N LEU A 73 8.52 2.92 21.81
CA LEU A 73 8.23 3.44 23.14
C LEU A 73 6.99 4.36 23.14
N GLY A 74 6.33 4.53 21.98
CA GLY A 74 5.16 5.39 21.83
C GLY A 74 5.48 6.87 21.69
N ALA A 75 6.77 7.26 21.60
CA ALA A 75 7.17 8.65 21.44
C ALA A 75 7.01 9.09 19.97
N THR A 76 6.52 10.32 19.77
CA THR A 76 6.43 10.93 18.44
C THR A 76 7.74 11.64 18.12
N GLY A 77 8.35 11.32 16.98
CA GLY A 77 9.66 11.84 16.57
C GLY A 77 9.71 13.31 16.15
N GLY A 78 8.75 14.15 16.54
CA GLY A 78 8.72 15.60 16.29
C GLY A 78 8.56 16.06 14.83
N GLY A 79 8.92 15.23 13.85
CA GLY A 79 8.74 15.48 12.43
C GLY A 79 7.44 14.87 11.93
N GLY A 80 6.38 15.67 11.81
CA GLY A 80 5.18 15.24 11.09
C GLY A 80 5.56 14.81 9.67
N ALA A 81 4.96 13.73 9.17
CA ALA A 81 5.12 13.30 7.79
C ALA A 81 4.97 14.51 6.84
N GLY A 82 5.98 14.79 6.01
CA GLY A 82 5.96 15.91 5.04
C GLY A 82 4.96 15.72 3.89
N ALA A 83 3.96 14.85 4.08
CA ALA A 83 3.01 14.39 3.08
C ALA A 83 1.71 13.90 3.72
N GLY A 84 0.61 13.94 2.96
CA GLY A 84 -0.54 13.08 3.25
C GLY A 84 -0.17 11.60 3.12
N SER A 85 -0.95 10.73 3.76
CA SER A 85 -0.78 9.28 3.68
C SER A 85 -1.93 8.64 2.90
N MET A 86 -1.66 7.51 2.26
CA MET A 86 -2.68 6.69 1.61
C MET A 86 -2.52 5.23 1.99
N LEU A 87 -3.66 4.55 2.12
CA LEU A 87 -3.73 3.09 2.15
C LEU A 87 -4.06 2.59 0.76
N ILE A 88 -3.35 1.57 0.31
CA ILE A 88 -3.51 1.00 -1.02
C ILE A 88 -3.84 -0.48 -0.84
N ALA A 89 -4.94 -0.95 -1.42
CA ALA A 89 -5.41 -2.32 -1.28
C ALA A 89 -5.29 -3.11 -2.57
N TRP A 90 -4.85 -4.36 -2.42
CA TRP A 90 -4.89 -5.40 -3.43
C TRP A 90 -5.69 -6.59 -2.91
N GLY A 91 -6.72 -7.01 -3.62
CA GLY A 91 -7.63 -8.08 -3.30
C GLY A 91 -8.95 -7.58 -2.68
N LYS A 92 -10.06 -8.23 -3.05
CA LYS A 92 -11.44 -7.86 -2.64
C LYS A 92 -11.61 -7.65 -1.13
N GLU A 93 -10.99 -8.50 -0.32
CA GLU A 93 -11.12 -8.43 1.14
C GLU A 93 -10.36 -7.25 1.74
N ASN A 94 -9.31 -6.80 1.07
CA ASN A 94 -8.54 -5.62 1.45
C ASN A 94 -9.26 -4.33 1.02
N VAL A 95 -9.92 -4.36 -0.14
CA VAL A 95 -10.87 -3.29 -0.55
C VAL A 95 -12.00 -3.16 0.46
N ALA A 96 -12.61 -4.28 0.86
CA ALA A 96 -13.65 -4.28 1.90
C ALA A 96 -13.12 -3.72 3.24
N ALA A 97 -11.85 -3.97 3.58
CA ALA A 97 -11.24 -3.38 4.77
C ALA A 97 -11.12 -1.86 4.67
N LEU A 98 -10.67 -1.33 3.53
CA LEU A 98 -10.60 0.13 3.30
C LEU A 98 -11.98 0.79 3.29
N ASN A 99 -13.01 0.14 2.76
CA ASN A 99 -14.39 0.66 2.78
C ASN A 99 -14.93 0.87 4.19
N ARG A 100 -14.55 0.01 5.14
CA ARG A 100 -14.92 0.16 6.57
C ARG A 100 -14.25 1.36 7.24
N LEU A 101 -13.25 1.96 6.58
CA LEU A 101 -12.52 3.15 7.02
C LEU A 101 -12.84 4.37 6.14
N SER A 102 -13.91 4.32 5.35
CA SER A 102 -14.25 5.38 4.38
C SER A 102 -14.51 6.73 5.05
N GLU A 103 -14.90 6.76 6.32
CA GLU A 103 -15.06 7.99 7.11
C GLU A 103 -13.71 8.65 7.48
N ARG A 104 -12.60 7.91 7.35
CA ARG A 104 -11.24 8.39 7.63
C ARG A 104 -10.59 9.10 6.44
N GLY A 105 -11.25 9.20 5.30
CA GLY A 105 -10.62 9.74 4.10
C GLY A 105 -11.52 9.77 2.87
N PHE A 106 -10.90 9.78 1.70
CA PHE A 106 -11.56 9.67 0.41
C PHE A 106 -11.07 8.40 -0.29
N ILE A 107 -12.00 7.52 -0.66
CA ILE A 107 -11.68 6.25 -1.30
C ILE A 107 -11.93 6.32 -2.81
N VAL A 108 -10.98 5.81 -3.57
CA VAL A 108 -11.10 5.52 -5.00
C VAL A 108 -10.99 4.02 -5.17
N GLN A 109 -11.93 3.41 -5.89
CA GLN A 109 -11.90 1.98 -6.23
C GLN A 109 -11.76 1.84 -7.74
N GLY A 110 -10.96 0.87 -8.17
CA GLY A 110 -10.88 0.50 -9.58
C GLY A 110 -12.24 0.00 -10.04
N ILE A 111 -12.74 0.55 -11.15
CA ILE A 111 -13.94 0.00 -11.80
C ILE A 111 -13.51 -1.36 -12.38
N GLY A 112 -14.20 -2.43 -11.98
CA GLY A 112 -13.80 -3.83 -12.14
C GLY A 112 -12.98 -4.12 -13.38
N ARG A 113 -11.65 -4.19 -13.22
CA ARG A 113 -10.79 -4.87 -14.19
C ARG A 113 -10.90 -6.33 -13.84
N GLU A 114 -11.57 -7.11 -14.69
CA GLU A 114 -11.47 -8.57 -14.59
C GLU A 114 -10.00 -8.93 -14.79
N HIS A 115 -9.32 -9.27 -13.71
CA HIS A 115 -8.03 -9.93 -13.79
C HIS A 115 -8.28 -11.34 -14.30
N THR A 116 -8.31 -11.48 -15.62
CA THR A 116 -8.38 -12.79 -16.26
C THR A 116 -7.16 -13.61 -15.83
N GLN A 117 -7.35 -14.90 -15.63
CA GLN A 117 -6.35 -15.86 -15.13
C GLN A 117 -5.06 -15.94 -15.98
N ASN A 118 -5.01 -15.26 -17.13
CA ASN A 118 -3.86 -15.25 -18.05
C ASN A 118 -2.66 -14.43 -17.55
N ASP A 119 -2.83 -13.55 -16.55
CA ASP A 119 -1.72 -12.74 -16.03
C ASP A 119 -0.87 -13.48 -14.96
N LEU A 120 -1.28 -14.69 -14.54
CA LEU A 120 -0.59 -15.48 -13.52
C LEU A 120 0.49 -16.43 -14.08
N PHE A 121 0.54 -16.59 -15.40
CA PHE A 121 1.50 -17.41 -16.13
C PHE A 121 2.00 -16.66 -17.38
N GLY A 122 2.44 -15.41 -17.21
CA GLY A 122 3.22 -14.72 -18.24
C GLY A 122 4.64 -15.30 -18.27
N GLU A 123 5.06 -15.73 -19.47
CA GLU A 123 6.34 -16.32 -19.87
C GLU A 123 7.58 -16.02 -19.01
#